data_AF-A0A432S8D3-F1
#
_entry.id   AF-A0A432S8D3-F1
#
_cell.length_a   1.000
_cell.length_b   1.000
_cell.length_c   1.000
_cell.angle_alpha   90.00
_cell.angle_beta   90.00
_cell.angle_gamma   90.00
#
_symmetry.space_group_name_H-M   'P 1'
#
loop_
_entity.id
_entity.type
_entity.pdbx_description
1 polymer ?
#
loop_
_entity_poly.entity_id
_entity_poly.type
_entity_poly.pdbx_seq_one_letter_code
_entity_poly.pdbx_strand_id
1 'polypeptide(L)' 'MDKKEKEIKLIEESIKKIKELPNDRKLFFNTGVIMIEVSKEEAIKLLEEKLKELK' A
#
# COMPACT_ATOMS: atom_id res chain seq x y z
N MET A 1 -13.28 -17.28 0.69
CA MET A 1 -12.23 -16.34 0.26
C MET A 1 -11.10 -16.46 1.27
N ASP A 2 -9.97 -16.99 0.81
CA ASP A 2 -8.79 -17.23 1.64
C ASP A 2 -8.31 -15.90 2.26
N LYS A 3 -7.73 -15.95 3.45
CA LYS A 3 -7.13 -14.78 4.11
C LYS A 3 -6.07 -14.15 3.19
N LYS A 4 -5.29 -14.97 2.47
CA LYS A 4 -4.29 -14.52 1.49
C LYS A 4 -4.94 -13.78 0.31
N GLU A 5 -6.03 -14.31 -0.26
CA GLU A 5 -6.78 -13.65 -1.34
C GLU A 5 -7.38 -12.30 -0.92
N LYS A 6 -7.89 -12.21 0.32
CA LYS A 6 -8.39 -10.95 0.88
C LYS A 6 -7.28 -9.90 0.98
N GLU A 7 -6.11 -10.29 1.47
CA GLU A 7 -4.98 -9.38 1.64
C GLU A 7 -4.45 -8.88 0.29
N ILE A 8 -4.34 -9.77 -0.70
CA ILE A 8 -3.97 -9.41 -2.07
C ILE A 8 -4.92 -8.35 -2.64
N LYS A 9 -6.24 -8.56 -2.54
CA LYS A 9 -7.24 -7.60 -3.03
C LYS A 9 -7.13 -6.24 -2.35
N LEU A 10 -6.95 -6.22 -1.03
CA LEU A 10 -6.81 -4.97 -0.29
C LEU A 10 -5.56 -4.18 -0.69
N ILE A 11 -4.45 -4.87 -0.97
CA ILE A 11 -3.22 -4.25 -1.45
C ILE A 11 -3.44 -3.66 -2.86
N GLU A 12 -4.04 -4.42 -3.78
CA GLU A 12 -4.36 -3.94 -5.13
C GLU A 12 -5.30 -2.72 -5.12
N GLU A 13 -6.34 -2.73 -4.29
CA GLU A 13 -7.23 -1.59 -4.10
C GLU A 13 -6.51 -0.37 -3.50
N SER A 14 -5.58 -0.59 -2.58
CA SER A 14 -4.79 0.48 -1.96
C SER A 14 -3.89 1.16 -2.98
N ILE A 15 -3.20 0.39 -3.83
CA ILE A 15 -2.38 0.91 -4.93
C ILE A 15 -3.24 1.75 -5.89
N LYS A 16 -4.43 1.27 -6.25
CA LYS A 16 -5.36 2.02 -7.12
C LYS A 16 -5.77 3.36 -6.51
N LYS A 17 -6.21 3.34 -5.24
CA LYS A 17 -6.61 4.57 -4.53
C LYS A 17 -5.47 5.56 -4.41
N ILE A 18 -4.25 5.10 -4.09
CA ILE A 18 -3.08 5.96 -4.01
C ILE A 18 -2.81 6.64 -5.35
N LYS A 19 -2.93 5.92 -6.47
CA LYS A 19 -2.78 6.49 -7.83
C LYS A 19 -3.81 7.59 -8.13
N GLU A 20 -5.04 7.45 -7.63
CA GLU A 20 -6.12 8.43 -7.79
C GLU A 20 -6.03 9.64 -6.84
N LEU A 21 -5.22 9.55 -5.76
CA LEU A 21 -5.07 10.66 -4.83
C LEU A 21 -4.37 11.87 -5.48
N PRO A 22 -4.83 13.10 -5.16
CA PRO A 22 -4.11 14.33 -5.47
C PRO A 22 -2.67 14.31 -4.92
N ASN A 23 -1.74 14.95 -5.64
CA ASN A 23 -0.31 14.91 -5.31
C ASN A 23 0.05 15.66 -4.01
N ASP A 24 -0.83 16.53 -3.51
CA ASP A 24 -0.67 17.29 -2.27
C ASP A 24 -1.05 16.47 -1.02
N ARG A 25 -1.54 15.24 -1.20
CA ARG A 25 -1.89 14.35 -0.09
C ARG A 25 -0.65 13.72 0.52
N LYS A 26 -0.49 13.94 1.83
CA LYS A 26 0.48 13.22 2.65
C LYS A 26 0.04 11.77 2.82
N LEU A 27 0.95 10.83 2.58
CA LEU A 27 0.75 9.41 2.82
C LEU A 27 1.62 8.96 3.98
N PHE A 28 1.12 8.00 4.74
CA PHE A 28 1.85 7.44 5.86
C PHE A 28 1.82 5.93 5.80
N PHE A 29 2.98 5.31 6.00
CA PHE A 29 3.13 3.87 6.10
C PHE A 29 3.26 3.46 7.56
N ASN A 30 2.52 2.44 7.97
CA ASN A 30 2.59 1.87 9.31
C ASN A 30 3.55 0.68 9.34
N THR A 31 4.63 0.81 10.09
CA THR A 31 5.62 -0.27 10.30
C THR A 31 5.22 -1.27 11.40
N GLY A 32 4.10 -1.02 12.08
CA GLY A 32 3.65 -1.74 13.28
C GLY A 32 4.04 -1.04 14.59
N VAL A 33 5.03 -0.14 14.55
CA VAL A 33 5.52 0.59 15.73
C VAL A 33 5.42 2.11 15.53
N ILE A 34 5.75 2.59 14.34
CA ILE A 34 5.71 4.00 13.97
C ILE A 34 5.04 4.23 12.62
N MET A 35 4.48 5.43 12.47
CA MET A 35 3.97 5.97 11.20
C MET A 35 5.06 6.82 10.55
N ILE A 36 5.40 6.51 9.30
CA ILE A 36 6.44 7.23 8.54
C ILE A 36 5.75 7.91 7.35
N GLU A 37 6.01 9.21 7.14
CA GLU A 37 5.56 9.92 5.94
C GLU A 37 6.32 9.36 4.72
N VAL A 38 5.58 9.00 3.68
CA VAL A 38 6.13 8.43 2.44
C VAL A 38 5.58 9.19 1.24
N SER A 39 6.37 9.26 0.17
CA SER A 39 5.90 9.71 -1.13
C SER A 39 4.90 8.72 -1.74
N LYS A 40 4.18 9.17 -2.76
CA LYS A 40 3.26 8.35 -3.55
C LYS A 40 3.98 7.17 -4.22
N GLU A 41 5.20 7.39 -4.71
CA GLU A 41 6.01 6.36 -5.36
C GLU A 41 6.49 5.32 -4.34
N GLU A 42 7.00 5.75 -3.18
CA GLU A 42 7.42 4.85 -2.10
C GLU A 42 6.26 4.00 -1.57
N ALA A 43 5.09 4.61 -1.37
CA ALA A 43 3.90 3.89 -0.91
C ALA A 43 3.48 2.78 -1.89
N ILE A 44 3.51 3.06 -3.20
CA ILE A 44 3.19 2.06 -4.23
C ILE A 44 4.24 0.95 -4.22
N LYS A 45 5.53 1.30 -4.19
CA LYS A 45 6.62 0.32 -4.20
C LYS A 45 6.54 -0.65 -3.00
N LEU A 46 6.31 -0.13 -1.80
CA LEU A 46 6.15 -0.94 -0.59
C LEU A 46 4.97 -1.92 -0.70
N LEU A 47 3.85 -1.46 -1.28
CA LEU A 47 2.68 -2.31 -1.50
C LEU A 47 2.92 -3.38 -2.57
N GLU A 48 3.65 -3.06 -3.65
CA GLU A 48 4.02 -4.02 -4.70
C GLU A 48 5.00 -5.09 -4.19
N GLU A 49 5.96 -4.72 -3.35
CA GLU A 49 6.87 -5.66 -2.67
C GLU A 49 6.08 -6.61 -1.78
N LYS A 50 5.17 -6.08 -0.95
CA LYS A 50 4.30 -6.91 -0.10
C LYS A 50 3.40 -7.84 -0.92
N LEU A 51 2.88 -7.37 -2.04
CA LEU A 51 2.08 -8.20 -2.95
C LEU A 51 2.89 -9.35 -3.56
N LYS A 52 4.18 -9.11 -3.85
CA LYS A 52 5.09 -10.14 -4.37
C LYS A 52 5.39 -11.22 -3.33
N GLU A 53 5.54 -10.86 -2.07
CA GLU A 53 5.71 -11.82 -0.96
C GLU A 53 4.47 -12.70 -0.74
N LEU A 54 3.29 -12.15 -1.03
CA LEU A 54 2.01 -12.83 -0.87
C LEU A 54 1.63 -13.71 -2.05
N LYS A 55 2.27 -13.62 -3.22
CA LYS A 55 1.96 -14.46 -4.39
C LYS A 55 2.74 -15.77 -4.33
#